data_AF-A0A3A6N0L5-F1
#
_entry.id   AF-A0A3A6N0L5-F1
#
_cell.length_a   1.000
_cell.length_b   1.000
_cell.length_c   1.000
_cell.angle_alpha   90.00
_cell.angle_beta   90.00
_cell.angle_gamma   90.00
#
_symmetry.space_group_name_H-M   'P 1'
#
loop_
_entity.id
_entity.type
_entity.pdbx_description
1 polymer ?
#
loop_
_entity_poly.entity_id
_entity_poly.type
_entity_poly.pdbx_seq_one_letter_code
_entity_poly.pdbx_strand_id
1 'polypeptide(L)'
;MVRKGLKRLDLWLTENHWIWDVPEGSRTVVAKKWLELKAPTEVLEERLAALEKAVARMEQKLGELPKEGPEHKKEEPSREKKAPAIDPEAFFNI
;
A
#
# COMPACT_ATOMS: atom_id res chain seq x y z
N MET A 1 -23.33 -39.11 -35.38
CA MET A 1 -23.91 -37.81 -34.96
C MET A 1 -22.94 -36.69 -35.37
N VAL A 2 -23.31 -35.89 -36.37
CA VAL A 2 -22.48 -34.80 -36.90
C VAL A 2 -22.52 -33.62 -35.92
N ARG A 3 -21.41 -33.34 -35.23
CA ARG A 3 -21.31 -32.22 -34.28
C ARG A 3 -21.11 -30.91 -35.04
N LYS A 4 -22.20 -30.37 -35.60
CA LYS A 4 -22.23 -29.05 -36.25
C LYS A 4 -22.04 -27.96 -35.18
N GLY A 5 -20.91 -27.25 -35.25
CA GLY A 5 -20.79 -25.88 -34.71
C GLY A 5 -20.36 -25.71 -33.25
N LEU A 6 -19.48 -26.54 -32.68
CA LEU A 6 -18.87 -26.20 -31.39
C LEU A 6 -18.06 -24.90 -31.54
N LYS A 7 -18.46 -23.88 -30.78
CA LYS A 7 -17.71 -22.61 -30.67
C LYS A 7 -16.44 -22.90 -29.88
N ARG A 8 -15.37 -22.12 -30.12
CA ARG A 8 -14.02 -22.34 -29.55
C ARG A 8 -13.98 -22.59 -28.03
N LEU A 9 -14.92 -22.01 -27.27
CA LEU A 9 -15.02 -22.18 -25.82
C LEU A 9 -15.54 -23.57 -25.42
N ASP A 10 -16.42 -24.18 -26.23
CA ASP A 10 -17.01 -25.51 -25.99
C ASP A 10 -15.95 -26.63 -26.07
N LEU A 11 -14.81 -26.35 -26.71
CA LEU A 11 -13.70 -27.29 -26.86
C LEU A 11 -12.80 -27.35 -25.61
N TRP A 12 -12.79 -26.31 -24.78
CA TRP A 12 -11.83 -26.14 -23.69
C TRP A 12 -12.47 -26.11 -22.29
N LEU A 13 -13.78 -25.86 -22.21
CA LEU A 13 -14.49 -25.74 -20.94
C LEU A 13 -15.42 -26.93 -20.75
N THR A 14 -15.48 -27.44 -19.52
CA THR A 14 -16.40 -28.52 -19.14
C THR A 14 -17.86 -28.06 -19.24
N GLU A 15 -18.78 -28.99 -19.44
CA GLU A 15 -20.22 -28.71 -19.56
C GLU A 15 -20.82 -28.05 -18.29
N ASN A 16 -20.16 -28.20 -17.14
CA ASN A 16 -20.55 -27.60 -15.85
C ASN A 16 -19.89 -26.23 -15.59
N HIS A 17 -19.26 -25.62 -16.59
CA HIS A 17 -18.58 -24.34 -16.40
C HIS A 17 -19.58 -23.18 -16.27
N TRP A 18 -19.42 -22.32 -15.26
CA TRP A 18 -20.32 -21.19 -14.95
C TRP A 18 -20.55 -20.22 -16.13
N ILE A 19 -19.61 -20.17 -17.09
CA ILE A 19 -19.75 -19.33 -18.30
C ILE A 19 -20.99 -19.72 -19.14
N TRP A 20 -21.49 -20.95 -18.98
CA TRP A 20 -22.65 -21.42 -19.72
C TRP A 20 -23.96 -20.83 -19.21
N ASP A 21 -24.00 -20.36 -17.96
CA ASP A 21 -25.13 -19.61 -17.39
C ASP A 21 -25.27 -18.21 -18.01
N VAL A 22 -24.21 -17.72 -18.68
CA VAL A 22 -24.20 -16.43 -19.38
C VAL A 22 -24.86 -16.57 -20.76
N PRO A 23 -25.63 -15.57 -21.23
CA PRO A 23 -26.22 -15.59 -22.57
C PRO A 23 -25.20 -15.81 -23.69
N GLU A 24 -25.54 -16.66 -24.66
CA GLU A 24 -24.61 -17.19 -25.67
C GLU A 24 -23.88 -16.09 -26.49
N GLY A 25 -24.54 -14.97 -26.77
CA GLY A 25 -23.94 -13.82 -27.47
C GLY A 25 -22.93 -13.02 -26.64
N SER A 26 -22.91 -13.19 -25.32
CA SER A 26 -22.08 -12.42 -24.39
C SER A 26 -20.94 -13.22 -23.76
N ARG A 27 -20.96 -14.55 -23.86
CA ARG A 27 -19.97 -15.46 -23.24
C ARG A 27 -18.53 -15.08 -23.55
N THR A 28 -18.22 -14.79 -24.82
CA THR A 28 -16.87 -14.40 -25.25
C THR A 28 -16.42 -13.09 -24.62
N VAL A 29 -17.33 -12.11 -24.51
CA VAL A 29 -17.03 -10.81 -23.89
C VAL A 29 -16.79 -10.97 -22.40
N VAL A 30 -17.62 -11.77 -21.72
CA VAL A 30 -17.47 -12.06 -20.29
C VAL A 30 -16.17 -12.83 -20.04
N ALA A 31 -15.88 -13.88 -20.81
CA ALA A 31 -14.64 -14.64 -20.69
C ALA A 31 -13.40 -13.76 -20.89
N LYS A 32 -13.43 -12.87 -21.89
CA LYS A 32 -12.34 -11.92 -22.14
C LYS A 32 -12.14 -10.97 -20.95
N LYS A 33 -13.21 -10.37 -20.43
CA LYS A 33 -13.14 -9.50 -19.24
C LYS A 33 -12.58 -10.25 -18.01
N TRP A 34 -12.98 -11.49 -17.81
CA TRP A 34 -12.48 -12.31 -16.70
C TRP A 34 -10.99 -12.65 -16.83
N LEU A 35 -10.51 -12.93 -18.04
CA LEU A 35 -9.08 -13.11 -18.30
C LEU A 35 -8.31 -11.82 -18.10
N GLU A 36 -8.87 -10.68 -18.52
CA GLU A 36 -8.31 -9.34 -18.29
C GLU A 36 -8.28 -8.97 -16.79
N LEU A 37 -9.21 -9.47 -15.98
CA LEU A 37 -9.24 -9.26 -14.52
C LEU A 37 -8.25 -10.13 -13.75
N LYS A 38 -7.85 -11.29 -14.27
CA LYS A 38 -6.85 -12.15 -13.62
C LYS A 38 -5.44 -11.56 -13.63
N ALA A 39 -5.07 -10.86 -14.70
CA ALA A 39 -3.76 -10.21 -14.79
C ALA A 39 -3.52 -9.13 -13.71
N PRO A 40 -4.45 -8.20 -13.42
CA PRO A 40 -4.27 -7.22 -12.37
C PRO A 40 -4.41 -7.80 -10.96
N THR A 41 -5.10 -8.93 -10.75
CA THR A 41 -5.22 -9.51 -9.39
C THR A 41 -3.89 -10.03 -8.85
N GLU A 42 -3.06 -10.67 -9.67
CA GLU A 42 -1.73 -11.15 -9.24
C GLU A 42 -0.82 -9.99 -8.81
N VAL A 43 -0.82 -8.90 -9.61
CA VAL A 43 -0.05 -7.69 -9.29
C VAL A 43 -0.59 -6.99 -8.03
N LEU A 44 -1.90 -7.02 -7.82
CA LEU A 44 -2.53 -6.46 -6.61
C LEU A 44 -2.20 -7.29 -5.37
N GLU A 45 -2.22 -8.62 -5.47
CA GLU A 45 -1.85 -9.53 -4.39
C GLU A 45 -0.39 -9.34 -3.97
N GLU A 46 0.54 -9.24 -4.93
CA GLU A 46 1.95 -8.96 -4.64
C GLU A 46 2.14 -7.61 -3.94
N ARG A 47 1.43 -6.58 -4.40
CA ARG A 47 1.47 -5.25 -3.79
C ARG A 47 0.90 -5.24 -2.38
N LEU A 48 -0.21 -5.95 -2.14
CA LEU A 48 -0.79 -6.11 -0.82
C LEU A 48 0.18 -6.82 0.12
N ALA A 49 0.78 -7.93 -0.31
CA ALA A 49 1.77 -8.65 0.50
C ALA A 49 3.02 -7.79 0.81
N ALA A 50 3.44 -6.92 -0.11
CA ALA A 50 4.52 -5.98 0.13
C ALA A 50 4.15 -4.90 1.16
N LEU A 51 2.93 -4.37 1.09
CA LEU A 51 2.41 -3.39 2.06
C LEU A 51 2.25 -4.00 3.45
N GLU A 52 1.69 -5.20 3.56
CA GLU A 52 1.56 -5.92 4.83
C GLU A 52 2.93 -6.14 5.50
N LYS A 53 3.95 -6.54 4.74
CA LYS A 53 5.33 -6.66 5.24
C LYS A 53 5.90 -5.32 5.70
N ALA A 54 5.62 -4.23 4.98
CA ALA A 54 6.07 -2.90 5.37
C ALA A 54 5.41 -2.45 6.67
N VAL A 55 4.10 -2.67 6.82
CA VAL A 55 3.36 -2.38 8.05
C VAL A 55 3.90 -3.18 9.23
N ALA A 56 4.07 -4.51 9.08
CA ALA A 56 4.62 -5.35 10.13
C ALA A 56 6.02 -4.88 10.60
N ARG A 57 6.88 -4.45 9.66
CA ARG A 57 8.20 -3.88 9.99
C ARG A 57 8.08 -2.55 10.75
N MET A 58 7.12 -1.70 10.38
CA MET A 58 6.89 -0.43 11.08
C MET A 58 6.36 -0.67 12.49
N GLU A 59 5.42 -1.59 12.67
CA GLU A 59 4.90 -1.98 13.98
C GLU A 59 5.99 -2.55 14.88
N GLN A 60 6.86 -3.42 14.34
CA GLN A 60 8.00 -3.94 15.08
C GLN A 60 8.94 -2.83 15.55
N LYS A 61 9.31 -1.91 14.65
CA LYS A 61 10.14 -0.75 15.00
C LYS A 61 9.47 0.14 16.05
N LEU A 62 8.15 0.28 15.99
CA LEU A 62 7.39 1.07 16.96
C LEU A 62 7.37 0.40 18.35
N GLY A 63 7.34 -0.94 18.40
CA GLY A 63 7.43 -1.72 19.64
C GLY A 63 8.84 -1.73 20.25
N GLU A 64 9.87 -1.58 19.42
CA GLU A 64 11.29 -1.51 19.83
C GLU A 64 11.72 -0.09 20.26
N LEU A 65 10.95 0.94 19.91
CA LEU A 65 11.19 2.29 20.42
C LEU A 65 10.99 2.28 21.95
N PRO A 66 11.98 2.77 22.73
CA PRO A 66 11.77 2.97 24.15
C PRO A 66 10.55 3.87 24.29
N LYS A 67 9.62 3.47 25.16
CA LYS A 67 8.52 4.33 25.60
C LYS A 67 9.13 5.47 26.40
N GLU A 68 9.77 6.42 25.72
CA GLU A 68 10.00 7.75 26.25
C GLU A 68 8.62 8.41 26.32
N GLY A 69 7.88 8.05 27.36
CA GLY A 69 6.86 8.95 27.88
C GLY A 69 7.51 10.31 28.13
N PRO A 70 6.77 11.41 28.00
CA PRO A 70 7.30 12.73 28.28
C PRO A 70 7.59 12.81 29.78
N GLU A 71 8.79 12.39 30.19
CA GLU A 71 9.37 12.84 31.44
C GLU A 71 9.63 14.33 31.25
N HIS A 72 8.61 15.13 31.55
CA HIS A 72 8.81 16.47 32.06
C HIS A 72 9.66 16.34 33.33
N LYS A 73 10.98 16.30 33.13
CA LYS A 73 11.94 16.59 34.19
C LYS A 73 11.68 18.03 34.59
N LYS A 74 10.99 18.15 35.72
CA LYS A 74 10.82 19.38 36.49
C LYS A 74 12.16 20.10 36.56
N GLU A 75 12.09 21.38 36.28
CA GLU A 75 13.12 22.38 36.39
C GLU A 75 13.91 22.25 37.70
N GLU A 76 15.22 22.46 37.66
CA GLU A 76 15.86 23.39 38.60
C GLU A 76 17.05 24.11 37.93
N PRO A 77 17.34 25.35 38.35
CA PRO A 77 17.95 26.38 37.51
C PRO A 77 19.48 26.44 37.69
N SER A 78 20.09 27.39 36.98
CA SER A 78 21.49 27.86 37.11
C SER A 78 22.52 27.22 36.17
N ARG A 79 22.75 27.92 35.06
CA ARG A 79 24.07 28.44 34.70
C ARG A 79 23.84 29.56 33.70
N GLU A 80 23.75 30.78 34.22
CA GLU A 80 23.88 31.99 33.41
C GLU A 80 25.24 31.93 32.69
N LYS A 81 25.24 31.51 31.43
CA LYS A 81 26.32 31.90 30.53
C LYS A 81 26.07 33.37 30.25
N LYS A 82 26.79 34.26 30.95
CA LYS A 82 26.88 35.67 30.56
C LYS A 82 27.32 35.71 29.10
N ALA A 83 26.37 35.94 28.19
CA ALA A 83 26.71 36.38 26.84
C ALA A 83 27.41 37.74 26.97
N PRO A 84 28.47 38.03 26.20
CA PRO A 84 28.99 39.38 26.15
C PRO A 84 27.86 40.30 25.69
N ALA A 85 27.55 41.31 26.49
CA ALA A 85 26.59 42.34 26.10
C ALA A 85 27.15 43.04 24.85
N ILE A 86 26.49 42.86 23.71
CA ILE A 86 26.80 43.59 22.50
C ILE A 86 26.30 45.01 22.73
N ASP A 87 27.23 45.96 22.84
CA ASP A 87 26.90 47.38 22.98
C ASP A 87 26.41 47.91 21.62
N PRO A 88 25.13 48.31 21.48
CA PRO A 88 24.60 48.80 20.21
C PRO A 88 25.23 50.14 19.79
N GLU A 89 25.81 50.93 20.69
CA GLU A 89 26.45 52.21 20.32
C GLU A 89 27.76 52.02 19.56
N ALA A 90 28.42 50.87 19.73
CA ALA A 90 29.62 50.52 18.96
C ALA A 90 29.31 50.28 17.47
N PHE A 91 28.05 50.04 17.10
CA PHE A 91 27.65 49.68 15.74
C PHE A 91 27.34 50.90 14.85
N PHE A 92 27.06 52.07 15.44
CA PHE A 92 26.57 53.25 14.72
C PHE A 92 27.59 54.38 14.53
N ASN A 93 28.83 54.23 14.99
CA ASN A 93 29.90 55.24 14.88
C ASN A 93 30.96 54.94 13.80
N ILE A 94 30.56 54.39 12.65
CA ILE A 94 31.40 54.28 11.44
C ILE A 94 30.94 55.31 10.40
#